data_AF-X1ERS0-F1
#
_entry.id   AF-X1ERS0-F1
#
_cell.length_a   1.000
_cell.length_b   1.000
_cell.length_c   1.000
_cell.angle_alpha   90.00
_cell.angle_beta   90.00
_cell.angle_gamma   90.00
#
_symmetry.space_group_name_H-M   'P 1'
#
loop_
_entity.id
_entity.type
_entity.pdbx_description
1 polymer ?
#
loop_
_entity_poly.entity_id
_entity_poly.type
_entity_poly.pdbx_seq_one_letter_code
_entity_poly.pdbx_strand_id
1 'polypeptide(L)'
;MSKKLSLRGSFLMDDNARMVDQRIFEYEANDLTKGWVVEAAYIWPRSSRGEIGNQDGQYQACWSLATDTVGTLGFDDLCSASDNRQIAWLQAGYQLRHSTVSDFLANSGNPPNPAAFIVDPEHVVANGLWINGYTTSDSGESPTRYWNYMVILRPKKLDPKETILHLIKNVAQIS
;
A
#
# COMPACT_ATOMS: atom_id res chain seq x y z
N MET A 1 0.61 27.26 7.73
CA MET A 1 0.85 25.82 7.50
C MET A 1 -0.49 25.12 7.47
N SER A 2 -0.84 24.38 6.41
CA SER A 2 -2.07 23.56 6.43
C SER A 2 -1.86 22.37 7.36
N LYS A 3 -2.89 22.00 8.11
CA LYS A 3 -2.85 20.88 9.07
C LYS A 3 -2.81 19.57 8.27
N LYS A 4 -1.72 18.81 8.40
CA LYS A 4 -1.60 17.47 7.79
C LYS A 4 -2.31 16.44 8.65
N LEU A 5 -2.91 15.44 8.01
CA LEU A 5 -3.50 14.28 8.66
C LEU A 5 -2.53 13.10 8.52
N SER A 6 -2.29 12.37 9.60
CA SER A 6 -1.51 11.13 9.58
C SER A 6 -2.42 9.96 9.92
N LEU A 7 -2.55 9.02 8.99
CA LEU A 7 -3.22 7.75 9.19
C LEU A 7 -2.17 6.69 9.49
N ARG A 8 -2.41 5.86 10.50
CA ARG A 8 -1.49 4.81 10.93
C ARG A 8 -2.30 3.60 11.37
N GLY A 9 -1.79 2.41 11.07
CA GLY A 9 -2.42 1.18 11.51
C GLY A 9 -1.58 -0.03 11.17
N SER A 10 -2.15 -1.20 11.41
CA SER A 10 -1.54 -2.49 11.09
C SER A 10 -2.60 -3.50 10.68
N PHE A 11 -2.21 -4.49 9.88
CA PHE A 11 -3.05 -5.60 9.46
C PHE A 11 -2.27 -6.90 9.38
N LEU A 12 -2.99 -8.01 9.38
CA LEU A 12 -2.45 -9.36 9.19
C LEU A 12 -2.60 -9.77 7.73
N MET A 13 -1.60 -10.47 7.22
CA MET A 13 -1.58 -11.02 5.87
C MET A 13 -0.72 -12.28 5.85
N ASP A 14 -1.20 -13.31 5.16
CA ASP A 14 -0.41 -14.52 4.91
C ASP A 14 0.65 -14.24 3.85
N ASP A 15 1.86 -14.76 4.07
CA ASP A 15 2.91 -14.76 3.06
C ASP A 15 2.49 -15.58 1.82
N ASN A 16 3.05 -15.25 0.65
CA ASN A 16 2.66 -15.85 -0.65
C ASN A 16 1.16 -15.68 -0.99
N ALA A 17 0.44 -14.80 -0.31
CA ALA A 17 -0.97 -14.54 -0.57
C ALA A 17 -1.18 -13.11 -1.05
N ARG A 18 -2.34 -12.90 -1.65
CA ARG A 18 -2.88 -11.57 -1.90
C ARG A 18 -3.73 -11.13 -0.72
N MET A 19 -3.59 -9.87 -0.37
CA MET A 19 -4.42 -9.18 0.60
C MET A 19 -5.79 -8.83 0.02
N VAL A 20 -6.85 -8.95 0.82
CA VAL A 20 -8.15 -8.35 0.50
C VAL A 20 -8.04 -6.83 0.60
N ASP A 21 -8.58 -6.11 -0.39
CA ASP A 21 -8.55 -4.64 -0.44
C ASP A 21 -9.00 -4.03 0.89
N GLN A 22 -8.09 -3.37 1.62
CA GLN A 22 -8.38 -2.82 2.94
C GLN A 22 -8.58 -1.32 2.87
N ARG A 23 -9.77 -0.88 3.23
CA ARG A 23 -10.07 0.55 3.39
C ARG A 23 -9.38 1.10 4.64
N ILE A 24 -8.52 2.10 4.45
CA ILE A 24 -7.74 2.76 5.51
C ILE A 24 -8.16 4.21 5.77
N PHE A 25 -8.96 4.78 4.86
CA PHE A 25 -9.52 6.12 4.98
C PHE A 25 -10.92 6.15 4.37
N GLU A 26 -11.81 6.89 5.02
CA GLU A 26 -13.15 7.18 4.53
C GLU A 26 -13.45 8.64 4.86
N TYR A 27 -13.94 9.37 3.86
CA TYR A 27 -14.39 10.74 3.97
C TYR A 27 -15.83 10.83 3.48
N GLU A 28 -16.63 11.65 4.14
CA GLU A 28 -18.03 11.82 3.79
C GLU A 28 -18.13 12.48 2.41
N ALA A 29 -18.58 11.72 1.40
CA ALA A 29 -18.62 12.11 -0.01
C ALA A 29 -19.54 13.32 -0.31
N ASN A 30 -20.31 13.80 0.67
CA ASN A 30 -21.22 14.94 0.51
C ASN A 30 -20.52 16.31 0.54
N ASP A 31 -19.29 16.43 1.04
CA ASP A 31 -18.53 17.69 0.98
C ASP A 31 -17.64 17.73 -0.28
N LEU A 32 -18.21 18.26 -1.37
CA LEU A 32 -17.53 18.40 -2.66
C LEU A 32 -16.47 19.51 -2.68
N THR A 33 -16.20 20.20 -1.57
CA THR A 33 -15.26 21.34 -1.54
C THR A 33 -13.88 20.98 -0.98
N LYS A 34 -13.71 19.73 -0.54
CA LYS A 34 -12.48 19.24 0.07
C LYS A 34 -12.10 17.88 -0.47
N GLY A 35 -10.80 17.70 -0.63
CA GLY A 35 -10.19 16.39 -0.85
C GLY A 35 -8.84 16.31 -0.17
N TRP A 36 -8.20 15.16 -0.32
CA TRP A 36 -6.91 14.88 0.27
C TRP A 36 -5.92 14.48 -0.81
N VAL A 37 -4.68 14.93 -0.69
CA VAL A 37 -3.58 14.45 -1.53
C VAL A 37 -2.65 13.65 -0.63
N VAL A 38 -2.20 12.49 -1.12
CA VAL A 38 -1.18 11.70 -0.43
C VAL A 38 0.16 12.43 -0.60
N GLU A 39 0.75 12.84 0.52
CA GLU A 39 2.05 13.51 0.51
C GLU A 39 3.19 12.50 0.72
N ALA A 40 2.95 11.48 1.53
CA ALA A 40 3.86 10.36 1.72
C ALA A 40 3.09 9.14 2.19
N ALA A 41 3.56 7.96 1.82
CA ALA A 41 3.05 6.69 2.32
C ALA A 41 4.22 5.74 2.61
N TYR A 42 4.05 4.93 3.65
CA TYR A 42 5.05 3.99 4.12
C TYR A 42 4.37 2.68 4.52
N ILE A 43 5.03 1.54 4.25
CA ILE A 43 4.62 0.24 4.76
C ILE A 43 5.83 -0.63 5.08
N TRP A 44 5.77 -1.36 6.19
CA TRP A 44 6.87 -2.22 6.65
C TRP A 44 6.34 -3.39 7.49
N PRO A 45 7.06 -4.52 7.52
CA PRO A 45 6.71 -5.61 8.41
C PRO A 45 6.88 -5.15 9.87
N ARG A 46 5.90 -5.43 10.73
CA ARG A 46 5.97 -5.08 12.16
C ARG A 46 7.09 -5.85 12.86
N SER A 47 7.24 -7.11 12.52
CA SER A 47 8.28 -7.99 13.05
C SER A 47 9.21 -8.40 11.94
N SER A 48 10.47 -7.97 12.02
CA SER A 48 11.55 -8.50 11.20
C SER A 48 12.05 -9.86 11.70
N ARG A 49 11.63 -10.29 12.90
CA ARG A 49 11.87 -11.62 13.47
C ARG A 49 10.57 -12.42 13.50
N GLY A 50 10.54 -13.57 12.84
CA GLY A 50 9.40 -14.50 12.78
C GLY A 50 9.70 -15.63 11.80
N GLU A 51 8.98 -16.75 11.90
CA GLU A 51 9.14 -17.90 10.98
C GLU A 51 9.19 -17.39 9.53
N ILE A 52 10.30 -17.63 8.84
CA ILE A 52 10.49 -17.32 7.41
C ILE A 52 10.49 -18.57 6.55
N GLY A 53 10.00 -19.66 7.14
CA GLY A 53 10.03 -20.99 6.57
C GLY A 53 11.29 -21.76 6.96
N ASN A 54 11.46 -22.92 6.33
CA ASN A 54 12.54 -23.86 6.64
C ASN A 54 13.80 -23.69 5.77
N GLN A 55 13.94 -22.60 5.00
CA GLN A 55 15.06 -22.39 4.07
C GLN A 55 15.44 -20.90 3.94
N ASP A 56 16.70 -20.62 3.62
CA ASP A 56 17.15 -19.30 3.17
C ASP A 56 16.53 -18.97 1.79
N GLY A 57 16.23 -17.71 1.52
CA GLY A 57 15.63 -17.34 0.23
C GLY A 57 15.34 -15.85 0.05
N GLN A 58 14.57 -15.55 -0.98
CA GLN A 58 14.06 -14.22 -1.27
C GLN A 58 12.58 -14.10 -0.92
N TYR A 59 12.20 -12.89 -0.55
CA TYR A 59 10.83 -12.49 -0.30
C TYR A 59 10.59 -11.15 -0.97
N GLN A 60 9.48 -11.01 -1.67
CA GLN A 60 9.09 -9.79 -2.35
C GLN A 60 7.70 -9.40 -1.91
N ALA A 61 7.50 -8.10 -1.71
CA ALA A 61 6.23 -7.52 -1.34
C ALA A 61 5.90 -6.38 -2.30
N CYS A 62 4.74 -6.49 -2.95
CA CYS A 62 4.14 -5.47 -3.80
C CYS A 62 2.99 -4.82 -3.04
N TRP A 63 2.95 -3.49 -3.05
CA TRP A 63 1.92 -2.70 -2.39
C TRP A 63 1.43 -1.59 -3.30
N SER A 64 0.14 -1.29 -3.21
CA SER A 64 -0.44 -0.10 -3.81
C SER A 64 -1.43 0.58 -2.89
N LEU A 65 -1.56 1.90 -3.07
CA LEU A 65 -2.71 2.65 -2.58
C LEU A 65 -3.68 2.90 -3.73
N ALA A 66 -4.97 2.80 -3.46
CA ALA A 66 -6.00 3.04 -4.45
C ALA A 66 -7.17 3.87 -3.91
N THR A 67 -7.87 4.59 -4.79
CA THR A 67 -9.05 5.39 -4.47
C THR A 67 -10.37 4.62 -4.50
N ASP A 68 -10.30 3.33 -4.86
CA ASP A 68 -11.40 2.37 -4.83
C ASP A 68 -10.80 0.95 -4.74
N THR A 69 -11.66 -0.05 -4.58
CA THR A 69 -11.32 -1.47 -4.74
C THR A 69 -10.74 -1.71 -6.13
N VAL A 70 -9.66 -2.49 -6.20
CA VAL A 70 -8.96 -2.80 -7.47
C VAL A 70 -9.36 -4.16 -8.05
N GLY A 71 -10.11 -4.96 -7.28
CA GLY A 71 -10.55 -6.28 -7.72
C GLY A 71 -9.38 -7.27 -7.78
N THR A 72 -9.48 -8.34 -8.57
CA THR A 72 -8.49 -9.42 -8.54
C THR A 72 -7.31 -9.20 -9.48
N LEU A 73 -6.31 -8.46 -8.99
CA LEU A 73 -5.04 -8.22 -9.66
C LEU A 73 -4.01 -9.32 -9.36
N GLY A 74 -3.19 -9.65 -10.36
CA GLY A 74 -1.99 -10.47 -10.18
C GLY A 74 -0.87 -9.74 -9.44
N PHE A 75 0.23 -10.45 -9.16
CA PHE A 75 1.37 -9.89 -8.44
C PHE A 75 1.99 -8.69 -9.17
N ASP A 76 2.20 -8.84 -10.48
CA ASP A 76 2.78 -7.78 -11.32
C ASP A 76 1.79 -6.64 -11.58
N ASP A 77 0.50 -6.96 -11.69
CA ASP A 77 -0.55 -5.97 -11.92
C ASP A 77 -0.72 -5.02 -10.73
N LEU A 78 -0.44 -5.50 -9.50
CA LEU A 78 -0.60 -4.71 -8.28
C LEU A 78 0.32 -3.48 -8.24
N CYS A 79 1.47 -3.55 -8.92
CA CYS A 79 2.42 -2.44 -9.03
C CYS A 79 2.42 -1.78 -10.41
N SER A 80 1.44 -2.08 -11.26
CA SER A 80 1.30 -1.46 -12.57
C SER A 80 0.72 -0.04 -12.45
N ALA A 81 1.17 0.86 -13.32
CA ALA A 81 0.57 2.19 -13.47
C ALA A 81 -0.62 2.22 -14.46
N SER A 82 -1.08 1.05 -14.92
CA SER A 82 -2.17 0.94 -15.91
C SER A 82 -3.56 1.16 -15.32
N ASP A 83 -3.72 1.04 -14.00
CA ASP A 83 -5.00 1.27 -13.32
C ASP A 83 -5.05 2.70 -12.74
N ASN A 84 -5.97 3.52 -13.25
CA ASN A 84 -6.14 4.91 -12.82
C ASN A 84 -6.58 5.05 -11.36
N ARG A 85 -7.12 3.99 -10.76
CA ARG A 85 -7.54 3.96 -9.35
C ARG A 85 -6.33 3.84 -8.43
N GLN A 86 -5.20 3.31 -8.91
CA GLN A 86 -3.97 3.19 -8.15
C GLN A 86 -3.18 4.49 -8.20
N ILE A 87 -2.70 4.93 -7.03
CA ILE A 87 -2.17 6.28 -6.84
C ILE A 87 -0.83 6.30 -6.12
N ALA A 88 -0.38 5.14 -5.63
CA ALA A 88 0.95 4.98 -5.08
C ALA A 88 1.36 3.51 -5.17
N TRP A 89 2.66 3.26 -5.35
CA TRP A 89 3.20 1.92 -5.53
C TRP A 89 4.48 1.73 -4.73
N LEU A 90 4.69 0.52 -4.22
CA LEU A 90 5.94 0.09 -3.59
C LEU A 90 6.21 -1.37 -3.95
N GLN A 91 7.44 -1.63 -4.38
CA GLN A 91 8.00 -2.97 -4.40
C GLN A 91 9.16 -3.02 -3.39
N ALA A 92 9.11 -3.99 -2.47
CA ALA A 92 10.10 -4.17 -1.43
C ALA A 92 10.63 -5.60 -1.46
N GLY A 93 11.94 -5.74 -1.65
CA GLY A 93 12.64 -7.00 -1.54
C GLY A 93 13.16 -7.23 -0.12
N TYR A 94 13.16 -8.48 0.29
CA TYR A 94 13.71 -8.93 1.55
C TYR A 94 14.46 -10.25 1.35
N GLN A 95 15.53 -10.43 2.10
CA GLN A 95 16.23 -11.68 2.27
C GLN A 95 15.65 -12.41 3.48
N LEU A 96 15.35 -13.69 3.28
CA LEU A 96 14.98 -14.63 4.32
C LEU A 96 16.24 -15.39 4.72
N ARG A 97 16.63 -15.31 5.99
CA ARG A 97 17.69 -16.16 6.55
C ARG A 97 17.13 -17.11 7.60
N HIS A 98 17.03 -18.37 7.23
CA HIS A 98 16.70 -19.46 8.14
C HIS A 98 17.85 -19.72 9.12
N SER A 99 17.53 -19.77 10.42
CA SER A 99 18.49 -20.10 11.46
C SER A 99 17.85 -20.95 12.56
N THR A 100 18.64 -21.86 13.12
CA THR A 100 18.25 -22.69 14.27
C THR A 100 17.93 -21.91 15.55
N VAL A 101 18.32 -20.63 15.65
CA VAL A 101 18.12 -19.80 16.84
C VAL A 101 17.06 -18.71 16.63
N SER A 102 17.11 -18.01 15.48
CA SER A 102 16.11 -17.00 15.13
C SER A 102 16.23 -16.63 13.66
N ASP A 103 15.07 -16.70 13.02
CA ASP A 103 14.82 -16.22 11.67
C ASP A 103 14.79 -14.69 11.59
N PHE A 104 15.22 -14.12 10.46
CA PHE A 104 15.05 -12.69 10.16
C PHE A 104 14.68 -12.37 8.69
N LEU A 105 13.78 -11.40 8.50
CA LEU A 105 13.63 -10.64 7.26
C LEU A 105 14.61 -9.47 7.28
N ALA A 106 15.57 -9.49 6.36
CA ALA A 106 16.43 -8.35 6.09
C ALA A 106 15.97 -7.65 4.81
N ASN A 107 15.65 -6.36 4.88
CA ASN A 107 15.28 -5.62 3.67
C ASN A 107 16.48 -5.54 2.72
N SER A 108 16.29 -5.94 1.46
CA SER A 108 17.34 -5.92 0.43
C SER A 108 17.37 -4.62 -0.38
N GLY A 109 16.49 -3.68 -0.08
CA GLY A 109 16.31 -2.41 -0.78
C GLY A 109 17.34 -1.33 -0.43
N ASN A 110 17.45 -0.35 -1.32
CA ASN A 110 18.44 0.73 -1.25
C ASN A 110 17.97 1.87 -0.31
N PRO A 111 18.82 2.36 0.63
CA PRO A 111 18.50 3.51 1.48
C PRO A 111 18.14 4.78 0.67
N PRO A 112 17.42 5.76 1.27
CA PRO A 112 17.18 5.91 2.71
C PRO A 112 15.85 5.35 3.23
N ASN A 113 14.86 5.06 2.37
CA ASN A 113 13.51 4.66 2.82
C ASN A 113 12.97 3.46 2.01
N PRO A 114 13.39 2.23 2.31
CA PRO A 114 12.96 1.05 1.55
C PRO A 114 11.49 0.64 1.81
N ALA A 115 10.78 1.45 2.61
CA ALA A 115 9.37 1.31 2.97
C ALA A 115 8.48 2.38 2.30
N ALA A 116 9.06 3.35 1.57
CA ALA A 116 8.33 4.50 1.05
C ALA A 116 7.74 4.22 -0.34
N PHE A 117 6.47 4.59 -0.52
CA PHE A 117 5.80 4.46 -1.81
C PHE A 117 6.30 5.55 -2.78
N ILE A 118 6.30 5.21 -4.07
CA ILE A 118 6.23 6.17 -5.17
C ILE A 118 4.78 6.65 -5.23
N VAL A 119 4.53 7.93 -5.00
CA VAL A 119 3.18 8.50 -4.89
C VAL A 119 2.90 9.39 -6.10
N ASP A 120 1.71 9.26 -6.70
CA ASP A 120 1.16 10.25 -7.64
C ASP A 120 0.86 11.55 -6.87
N PRO A 121 1.66 12.61 -7.05
CA PRO A 121 1.61 13.80 -6.20
C PRO A 121 0.38 14.69 -6.43
N GLU A 122 -0.36 14.48 -7.53
CA GLU A 122 -1.51 15.31 -7.89
C GLU A 122 -2.85 14.60 -7.70
N HIS A 123 -2.82 13.30 -7.38
CA HIS A 123 -4.03 12.52 -7.19
C HIS A 123 -4.84 12.98 -5.98
N VAL A 124 -6.14 13.11 -6.17
CA VAL A 124 -7.06 13.58 -5.14
C VAL A 124 -7.91 12.42 -4.64
N VAL A 125 -7.77 12.12 -3.36
CA VAL A 125 -8.61 11.22 -2.59
C VAL A 125 -9.84 12.00 -2.12
N ALA A 126 -10.97 11.76 -2.78
CA ALA A 126 -12.24 12.45 -2.51
C ALA A 126 -13.26 11.61 -1.72
N ASN A 127 -13.13 10.28 -1.71
CA ASN A 127 -14.08 9.37 -1.05
C ASN A 127 -13.36 8.48 -0.02
N GLY A 128 -12.59 7.51 -0.48
CA GLY A 128 -11.84 6.63 0.40
C GLY A 128 -10.44 6.33 -0.13
N LEU A 129 -9.65 5.72 0.73
CA LEU A 129 -8.32 5.20 0.39
C LEU A 129 -8.25 3.74 0.82
N TRP A 130 -7.77 2.90 -0.09
CA TRP A 130 -7.53 1.48 0.12
C TRP A 130 -6.04 1.20 0.04
N ILE A 131 -5.61 0.21 0.82
CA ILE A 131 -4.29 -0.40 0.71
C ILE A 131 -4.46 -1.82 0.20
N ASN A 132 -3.63 -2.18 -0.78
CA ASN A 132 -3.62 -3.48 -1.42
C ASN A 132 -2.21 -4.05 -1.37
N GLY A 133 -2.12 -5.36 -1.22
CA GLY A 133 -0.85 -6.07 -1.00
C GLY A 133 -0.81 -7.43 -1.67
N TYR A 134 0.36 -7.82 -2.16
CA TYR A 134 0.66 -9.18 -2.57
C TYR A 134 2.13 -9.45 -2.25
N THR A 135 2.39 -10.51 -1.50
CA THR A 135 3.74 -10.98 -1.17
C THR A 135 4.02 -12.32 -1.84
N THR A 136 5.27 -12.59 -2.17
CA THR A 136 5.74 -13.87 -2.71
C THR A 136 7.14 -14.18 -2.17
N SER A 137 7.50 -15.45 -2.11
CA SER A 137 8.78 -15.93 -1.58
C SER A 137 9.20 -17.23 -2.23
N ASP A 138 10.47 -17.59 -2.04
CA ASP A 138 10.99 -18.88 -2.49
C ASP A 138 10.53 -20.07 -1.61
N SER A 139 9.79 -19.80 -0.53
CA SER A 139 9.28 -20.81 0.41
C SER A 139 7.87 -21.26 0.03
N GLY A 140 7.62 -22.56 0.11
CA GLY A 140 6.26 -23.12 0.04
C GLY A 140 5.44 -22.91 1.32
N GLU A 141 6.05 -22.39 2.38
CA GLU A 141 5.37 -22.04 3.62
C GLU A 141 4.88 -20.60 3.58
N SER A 142 3.65 -20.40 4.07
CA SER A 142 2.95 -19.11 4.07
C SER A 142 2.61 -18.66 5.49
N PRO A 143 3.61 -18.29 6.32
CA PRO A 143 3.33 -17.80 7.65
C PRO A 143 2.58 -16.46 7.60
N THR A 144 1.74 -16.20 8.60
CA THR A 144 1.02 -14.93 8.71
C THR A 144 1.90 -13.85 9.36
N ARG A 145 1.95 -12.66 8.77
CA ARG A 145 2.70 -11.51 9.29
C ARG A 145 1.84 -10.28 9.52
N TYR A 146 2.28 -9.48 10.49
CA TYR A 146 1.76 -8.12 10.69
C TYR A 146 2.51 -7.12 9.83
N TRP A 147 1.77 -6.30 9.10
CA TRP A 147 2.27 -5.16 8.34
C TRP A 147 1.77 -3.87 8.98
N ASN A 148 2.67 -2.90 9.14
CA ASN A 148 2.32 -1.56 9.58
C ASN A 148 2.26 -0.63 8.37
N TYR A 149 1.35 0.34 8.40
CA TYR A 149 1.32 1.42 7.42
C TYR A 149 1.28 2.79 8.08
N MET A 150 1.77 3.79 7.36
CA MET A 150 1.60 5.20 7.68
C MET A 150 1.36 5.99 6.40
N VAL A 151 0.27 6.76 6.35
CA VAL A 151 -0.07 7.64 5.23
C VAL A 151 -0.20 9.07 5.74
N ILE A 152 0.45 10.01 5.05
CA ILE A 152 0.38 11.45 5.32
C ILE A 152 -0.49 12.09 4.25
N LEU A 153 -1.62 12.65 4.67
CA LEU A 153 -2.57 13.33 3.81
C LEU A 153 -2.50 14.83 4.02
N ARG A 154 -2.47 15.58 2.92
CA ARG A 154 -2.56 17.04 2.92
C ARG A 154 -3.94 17.46 2.40
N PRO A 155 -4.67 18.34 3.11
CA PRO A 155 -5.95 18.82 2.63
C PRO A 155 -5.73 19.68 1.37
N LYS A 156 -6.60 19.48 0.38
CA LYS A 156 -6.69 20.27 -0.84
C LYS A 156 -8.11 20.84 -0.93
N LYS A 157 -8.19 22.17 -1.06
CA LYS A 157 -9.46 22.84 -1.39
C LYS A 157 -9.74 22.60 -2.87
N LEU A 158 -10.97 22.23 -3.18
CA LEU A 158 -11.40 21.92 -4.54
C LEU A 158 -12.65 22.73 -4.88
N ASP A 159 -12.80 23.04 -6.15
CA ASP A 159 -14.09 23.51 -6.67
C ASP A 159 -15.00 22.29 -6.88
N PRO A 160 -16.33 22.35 -6.62
CA PRO A 160 -17.20 21.18 -6.73
C PRO A 160 -17.14 20.46 -8.09
N LYS A 161 -16.91 21.21 -9.18
CA LYS A 161 -16.73 20.65 -10.52
C LYS A 161 -15.47 19.79 -10.63
N GLU A 162 -14.37 20.23 -10.04
CA GLU A 162 -13.11 19.47 -10.00
C GLU A 162 -13.28 18.19 -9.18
N THR A 163 -13.99 18.28 -8.05
CA THR A 163 -14.26 17.11 -7.19
C THR A 163 -15.06 16.04 -7.91
N ILE A 164 -16.08 16.42 -8.70
CA ILE A 164 -16.84 15.46 -9.52
C ILE A 164 -15.93 14.75 -10.53
N LEU A 165 -15.04 15.47 -11.21
CA LEU A 165 -14.09 14.87 -12.14
C LEU A 165 -13.15 13.89 -11.44
N HIS A 166 -12.67 14.24 -10.25
CA HIS A 166 -11.87 13.32 -9.42
C HIS A 166 -12.67 12.10 -9.00
N LEU A 167 -13.91 12.25 -8.53
CA LEU A 167 -14.76 11.10 -8.17
C LEU A 167 -14.96 10.14 -9.35
N ILE A 168 -15.16 10.67 -10.57
CA ILE A 168 -15.27 9.84 -11.78
C ILE A 168 -13.92 9.16 -12.06
N LYS A 169 -12.80 9.89 -12.08
CA LYS A 169 -11.46 9.31 -12.33
C LYS A 169 -11.10 8.23 -11.32
N ASN A 170 -11.47 8.43 -10.06
CA ASN A 170 -11.13 7.56 -8.93
C ASN A 170 -11.83 6.20 -8.98
N VAL A 171 -12.89 6.06 -9.79
CA VAL A 171 -13.68 4.85 -9.97
C VAL A 171 -13.56 4.32 -11.41
N ALA A 172 -13.29 5.19 -12.38
CA ALA A 172 -13.25 4.84 -13.78
C ALA A 172 -11.94 4.13 -14.15
N GLN A 173 -12.06 2.85 -14.53
CA GLN A 173 -11.06 2.14 -15.32
C GLN A 173 -11.66 1.79 -16.68
N ILE A 174 -10.88 1.99 -17.74
CA ILE A 174 -11.17 1.39 -19.04
C ILE A 174 -10.55 -0.01 -18.98
N SER A 175 -11.40 -1.03 -18.92
CA SER A 175 -11.02 -2.44 -19.09
C SER A 175 -10.51 -2.71 -20.50
#